data_AF-A0A966WQD9-F1
#
_entry.id   AF-A0A966WQD9-F1
#
_cell.length_a   1.000
_cell.length_b   1.000
_cell.length_c   1.000
_cell.angle_alpha   90.00
_cell.angle_beta   90.00
_cell.angle_gamma   90.00
#
_symmetry.space_group_name_H-M   'P 1'
#
loop_
_entity.id
_entity.type
_entity.pdbx_description
1 polymer ?
#
loop_
_entity_poly.entity_id
_entity_poly.type
_entity_poly.pdbx_seq_one_letter_code
_entity_poly.pdbx_strand_id
1 'polypeptide(L)'
;MPPRCGPARVDQELLDRTLQSLAELSSGDFAERMRLDAAARLLVTVHRVLCLREAGMMSAAGPWPIQRRELLGVERIGAGWKPCEMTASEFISDLPPADVTLMMELCPAWADIVRASLPGLRR
;
A
#
# COMPACT_ATOMS: atom_id res chain seq x y z
N MET A 1 13.77 59.77 -4.65
CA MET A 1 13.94 58.50 -3.93
C MET A 1 12.88 57.53 -4.47
N PRO A 2 13.24 56.52 -5.27
CA PRO A 2 12.24 55.55 -5.74
C PRO A 2 11.96 54.51 -4.64
N PRO A 3 10.73 53.98 -4.56
CA PRO A 3 10.38 52.91 -3.63
C PRO A 3 11.10 51.61 -4.03
N ARG A 4 11.66 50.91 -3.04
CA ARG A 4 12.33 49.62 -3.22
C ARG A 4 11.29 48.58 -3.67
N CYS A 5 11.46 48.02 -4.87
CA CYS A 5 10.75 46.81 -5.29
C CYS A 5 11.00 45.70 -4.27
N GLY A 6 9.95 45.27 -3.57
CA GLY A 6 9.97 44.04 -2.80
C GLY A 6 9.13 42.97 -3.48
N PRO A 7 9.74 42.05 -4.24
CA PRO A 7 9.15 40.74 -4.50
C PRO A 7 9.99 39.57 -3.92
N ALA A 8 11.25 39.80 -3.53
CA ALA A 8 12.22 38.72 -3.29
C ALA A 8 11.87 37.73 -2.16
N ARG A 9 11.03 38.10 -1.18
CA ARG A 9 10.77 37.26 0.00
C ARG A 9 9.76 36.12 -0.27
N VAL A 10 8.76 36.38 -1.11
CA VAL A 10 7.76 35.37 -1.51
C VAL A 10 8.40 34.35 -2.47
N ASP A 11 9.31 34.81 -3.33
CA ASP A 11 10.08 33.94 -4.22
C ASP A 11 11.06 33.04 -3.45
N GLN A 12 11.65 33.55 -2.36
CA GLN A 12 12.54 32.77 -1.48
C GLN A 12 11.79 31.67 -0.72
N GLU A 13 10.60 31.94 -0.16
CA GLU A 13 9.78 30.91 0.51
C GLU A 13 9.25 29.85 -0.45
N LEU A 14 8.97 30.23 -1.70
CA LEU A 14 8.61 29.28 -2.75
C LEU A 14 9.82 28.40 -3.13
N LEU A 15 10.99 29.00 -3.29
CA LEU A 15 12.24 28.32 -3.59
C LEU A 15 12.62 27.33 -2.47
N ASP A 16 12.58 27.78 -1.21
CA ASP A 16 12.92 26.95 -0.05
C ASP A 16 11.97 25.75 0.09
N ARG A 17 10.65 25.96 -0.09
CA ARG A 17 9.68 24.85 -0.12
C ARG A 17 9.91 23.89 -1.28
N THR A 18 10.24 24.41 -2.46
CA THR A 18 10.52 23.59 -3.65
C THR A 18 11.77 22.74 -3.44
N LEU A 19 12.85 23.34 -2.93
CA LEU A 19 14.09 22.62 -2.61
C LEU A 19 13.89 21.59 -1.51
N GLN A 20 13.07 21.89 -0.50
CA GLN A 20 12.74 20.93 0.55
C GLN A 20 11.91 19.76 0.02
N SER A 21 10.91 20.01 -0.82
CA SER A 21 10.17 18.93 -1.49
C SER A 21 11.08 18.08 -2.38
N LEU A 22 12.01 18.69 -3.12
CA LEU A 22 12.99 17.95 -3.93
C LEU A 22 13.96 17.13 -3.07
N ALA A 23 14.38 17.68 -1.92
CA ALA A 23 15.21 16.96 -0.95
C ALA A 23 14.46 15.72 -0.40
N GLU A 24 13.20 15.88 0.01
CA GLU A 24 12.35 14.77 0.47
C GLU A 24 12.16 13.71 -0.63
N LEU A 25 11.91 14.12 -1.88
CA LEU A 25 11.81 13.22 -3.03
C LEU A 25 13.13 12.48 -3.32
N SER A 26 14.27 13.15 -3.15
CA SER A 26 15.60 12.58 -3.45
C SER A 26 16.18 11.71 -2.33
N SER A 27 15.68 11.86 -1.09
CA SER A 27 16.23 11.24 0.12
C SER A 27 16.02 9.72 0.21
N GLY A 28 15.28 9.11 -0.72
CA GLY A 28 14.90 7.69 -0.64
C GLY A 28 13.66 7.44 0.25
N ASP A 29 13.35 8.35 1.17
CA ASP A 29 12.17 8.26 2.05
C ASP A 29 10.85 8.28 1.27
N PHE A 30 10.80 9.00 0.14
CA PHE A 30 9.59 9.02 -0.69
C PHE A 30 9.28 7.64 -1.28
N ALA A 31 10.29 6.94 -1.79
CA ALA A 31 10.12 5.60 -2.34
C ALA A 31 9.65 4.61 -1.27
N GLU A 32 10.19 4.72 -0.06
CA GLU A 32 9.76 3.89 1.07
C GLU A 32 8.34 4.22 1.53
N ARG A 33 7.98 5.50 1.61
CA ARG A 33 6.59 5.91 1.91
C ARG A 33 5.59 5.39 0.89
N MET A 34 5.93 5.48 -0.40
CA MET A 34 5.10 4.93 -1.48
C MET A 34 4.97 3.41 -1.40
N ARG A 35 6.06 2.72 -1.03
CA ARG A 35 6.07 1.27 -0.80
C ARG A 35 5.15 0.88 0.37
N LEU A 36 5.22 1.59 1.49
CA LEU A 36 4.36 1.34 2.66
C LEU A 36 2.89 1.64 2.36
N ASP A 37 2.59 2.72 1.63
CA ASP A 37 1.23 3.02 1.17
C ASP A 37 0.69 1.92 0.25
N ALA A 38 1.50 1.44 -0.69
CA ALA A 38 1.12 0.33 -1.56
C ALA A 38 0.85 -0.97 -0.76
N ALA A 39 1.70 -1.28 0.22
CA ALA A 39 1.51 -2.42 1.11
C ALA A 39 0.23 -2.30 1.95
N ALA A 40 -0.11 -1.10 2.44
CA ALA A 40 -1.36 -0.86 3.18
C ALA A 40 -2.59 -1.08 2.30
N ARG A 41 -2.57 -0.65 1.03
CA ARG A 41 -3.65 -0.92 0.07
C ARG A 41 -3.79 -2.40 -0.23
N LEU A 42 -2.66 -3.12 -0.35
CA LEU A 42 -2.67 -4.57 -0.53
C LEU A 42 -3.26 -5.27 0.70
N LEU A 43 -2.87 -4.88 1.91
CA LEU A 43 -3.41 -5.41 3.17
C LEU A 43 -4.94 -5.30 3.20
N VAL A 44 -5.48 -4.12 2.91
CA VAL A 44 -6.93 -3.87 2.86
C VAL A 44 -7.60 -4.79 1.83
N THR A 45 -6.98 -4.95 0.67
CA THR A 45 -7.51 -5.80 -0.41
C THR A 45 -7.55 -7.26 0.03
N VAL A 46 -6.44 -7.78 0.56
CA VAL A 46 -6.32 -9.15 1.07
C VAL A 46 -7.35 -9.39 2.18
N HIS A 47 -7.44 -8.50 3.17
CA HIS A 47 -8.38 -8.63 4.26
C HIS A 47 -9.84 -8.70 3.78
N ARG A 48 -10.26 -7.77 2.90
CA ARG A 48 -11.62 -7.78 2.34
C ARG A 48 -11.93 -9.07 1.61
N VAL A 49 -10.97 -9.55 0.83
CA VAL A 49 -11.08 -10.79 0.08
C VAL A 49 -11.24 -11.99 1.03
N LEU A 50 -10.50 -12.04 2.14
CA LEU A 50 -10.68 -13.06 3.18
C LEU A 50 -12.08 -12.98 3.80
N CYS A 51 -12.59 -11.79 4.11
CA CYS A 51 -13.97 -11.62 4.61
C CYS A 51 -15.03 -12.08 3.60
N LEU A 52 -14.87 -11.74 2.30
CA LEU A 52 -15.78 -12.18 1.25
C LEU A 52 -15.78 -13.70 1.10
N ARG A 53 -14.62 -14.35 1.25
CA ARG A 53 -14.47 -15.80 1.28
C ARG A 53 -15.21 -16.41 2.48
N GLU A 54 -15.00 -15.88 3.67
CA GLU A 54 -15.68 -16.33 4.90
C GLU A 54 -17.20 -16.17 4.82
N ALA A 55 -17.68 -15.10 4.16
CA ALA A 55 -19.09 -14.87 3.91
C ALA A 55 -19.69 -15.74 2.79
N GLY A 56 -18.90 -16.64 2.17
CA GLY A 56 -19.34 -17.50 1.07
C GLY A 56 -19.66 -16.76 -0.24
N MET A 57 -19.24 -15.49 -0.36
CA MET A 57 -19.47 -14.65 -1.53
C MET A 57 -18.41 -14.86 -2.63
N MET A 58 -17.35 -15.60 -2.34
CA MET A 58 -16.33 -16.02 -3.31
C MET A 58 -16.32 -17.53 -3.43
N SER A 59 -16.29 -18.04 -4.67
CA SER A 59 -16.24 -19.47 -4.94
C SER A 59 -14.91 -20.06 -4.48
N ALA A 60 -14.97 -21.10 -3.63
CA ALA A 60 -13.81 -21.88 -3.21
C ALA A 60 -13.15 -22.67 -4.37
N ALA A 61 -13.76 -22.70 -5.54
CA ALA A 61 -13.30 -23.47 -6.71
C ALA A 61 -12.27 -22.72 -7.60
N GLY A 62 -11.90 -21.48 -7.26
CA GLY A 62 -10.80 -20.76 -7.93
C GLY A 62 -9.42 -21.24 -7.48
N PRO A 63 -8.33 -20.85 -8.15
CA PRO A 63 -6.95 -21.12 -7.74
C PRO A 63 -6.60 -20.24 -6.51
N TRP A 64 -7.33 -20.42 -5.42
CA TRP A 64 -7.01 -19.85 -4.12
C TRP A 64 -5.72 -20.50 -3.63
N PRO A 65 -4.83 -19.80 -2.92
CA PRO A 65 -3.50 -20.30 -2.69
C PRO A 65 -3.48 -21.25 -1.49
N ILE A 66 -4.13 -22.40 -1.66
CA ILE A 66 -4.05 -23.51 -0.71
C ILE A 66 -2.70 -24.22 -0.86
N GLN A 67 -1.91 -23.93 -1.90
CA GLN A 67 -0.71 -24.71 -2.25
C GLN A 67 0.62 -23.94 -2.25
N ARG A 68 0.65 -22.61 -2.17
CA ARG A 68 1.91 -21.84 -2.07
C ARG A 68 2.11 -21.28 -0.66
N ARG A 69 3.17 -21.74 0.00
CA ARG A 69 3.51 -21.40 1.39
C ARG A 69 3.63 -19.89 1.62
N GLU A 70 4.12 -19.18 0.62
CA GLU A 70 4.38 -17.74 0.65
C GLU A 70 3.07 -16.94 0.70
N LEU A 71 2.04 -17.40 -0.02
CA LEU A 71 0.72 -16.77 -0.04
C LEU A 71 -0.04 -16.99 1.28
N LEU A 72 0.18 -18.13 1.96
CA LEU A 72 -0.33 -18.36 3.33
C LEU A 72 0.28 -17.38 4.34
N GLY A 73 1.50 -16.90 4.10
CA GLY A 73 2.13 -15.85 4.91
C GLY A 73 1.35 -14.54 4.82
N VAL A 74 1.01 -14.11 3.59
CA VAL A 74 0.22 -12.89 3.37
C VAL A 74 -1.22 -13.04 3.86
N GLU A 75 -1.84 -14.22 3.71
CA GLU A 75 -3.16 -14.48 4.31
C GLU A 75 -3.12 -14.32 5.83
N ARG A 76 -2.08 -14.83 6.50
CA ARG A 76 -1.93 -14.70 7.96
C ARG A 76 -1.76 -13.24 8.38
N ILE A 77 -0.98 -12.46 7.64
CA ILE A 77 -0.81 -11.03 7.89
C ILE A 77 -2.17 -10.31 7.72
N GLY A 78 -2.89 -10.59 6.63
CA GLY A 78 -4.22 -10.02 6.37
C GLY A 78 -5.29 -10.40 7.38
N ALA A 79 -5.25 -11.62 7.90
CA ALA A 79 -6.14 -12.10 8.97
C ALA A 79 -5.76 -11.53 10.35
N GLY A 80 -4.50 -11.18 10.57
CA GLY A 80 -4.02 -10.60 11.82
C GLY A 80 -4.39 -9.13 12.01
N TRP A 81 -4.60 -8.39 10.91
CA TRP A 81 -5.02 -6.99 10.98
C TRP A 81 -6.51 -6.86 11.31
N LYS A 82 -6.82 -5.97 12.26
CA LYS A 82 -8.19 -5.66 12.68
C LYS A 82 -8.53 -4.19 12.38
N PRO A 83 -9.37 -3.92 11.37
CA PRO A 83 -9.68 -2.55 10.94
C PRO A 83 -10.34 -1.66 11.99
N CYS A 84 -10.97 -2.25 13.02
CA CYS A 84 -11.60 -1.50 14.11
C CYS A 84 -10.63 -1.08 15.22
N GLU A 85 -9.43 -1.67 15.28
CA GLU A 85 -8.43 -1.39 16.31
C GLU A 85 -7.35 -0.43 15.80
N MET A 86 -6.96 -0.52 14.53
CA MET A 86 -5.93 0.34 13.94
C MET A 86 -6.06 0.46 12.42
N THR A 87 -5.48 1.53 11.86
CA THR A 87 -5.45 1.72 10.40
C THR A 87 -4.48 0.74 9.73
N ALA A 88 -4.67 0.51 8.42
CA ALA A 88 -3.79 -0.35 7.64
C ALA A 88 -2.35 0.21 7.58
N SER A 89 -2.21 1.53 7.47
CA SER A 89 -0.91 2.19 7.42
C SER A 89 -0.14 2.01 8.73
N GLU A 90 -0.80 2.20 9.88
CA GLU A 90 -0.20 1.95 11.20
C GLU A 90 0.24 0.49 11.33
N PHE A 91 -0.63 -0.47 10.98
CA PHE A 91 -0.28 -1.88 11.05
C PHE A 91 0.92 -2.24 10.16
N ILE A 92 0.97 -1.74 8.92
CA ILE A 92 2.09 -1.98 8.01
C ILE A 92 3.39 -1.36 8.54
N SER A 93 3.34 -0.18 9.15
CA SER A 93 4.51 0.46 9.75
C SER A 93 5.10 -0.34 10.93
N ASP A 94 4.28 -1.12 11.62
CA ASP A 94 4.71 -1.99 12.73
C ASP A 94 5.19 -3.38 12.26
N LEU A 95 5.01 -3.74 10.98
CA LEU A 95 5.45 -5.03 10.45
C LEU A 95 6.98 -5.06 10.23
N PRO A 96 7.59 -6.26 10.38
CA PRO A 96 8.96 -6.47 9.93
C PRO A 96 9.13 -6.10 8.45
N PRO A 97 10.23 -5.43 8.05
CA PRO A 97 10.47 -5.07 6.65
C PRO A 97 10.46 -6.27 5.68
N ALA A 98 10.82 -7.46 6.17
CA ALA A 98 10.76 -8.70 5.41
C ALA A 98 9.33 -9.10 5.04
N ASP A 99 8.36 -8.88 5.94
CA ASP A 99 6.96 -9.18 5.71
C ASP A 99 6.35 -8.19 4.71
N VAL A 100 6.68 -6.91 4.82
CA VAL A 100 6.31 -5.89 3.81
C VAL A 100 6.90 -6.26 2.44
N THR A 101 8.15 -6.72 2.40
CA THR A 101 8.79 -7.19 1.15
C THR A 101 8.04 -8.36 0.54
N LEU A 102 7.76 -9.39 1.34
CA LEU A 102 7.04 -10.57 0.90
C LEU A 102 5.65 -10.21 0.36
N MET A 103 4.92 -9.32 1.05
CA MET A 103 3.63 -8.82 0.58
C MET A 103 3.74 -8.16 -0.80
N MET A 104 4.73 -7.29 -1.00
CA MET A 104 4.93 -6.60 -2.26
C MET A 104 5.32 -7.54 -3.40
N GLU A 105 6.20 -8.53 -3.15
CA GLU A 105 6.59 -9.54 -4.13
C GLU A 105 5.40 -10.41 -4.59
N LEU A 106 4.46 -10.67 -3.70
CA LEU A 106 3.28 -11.50 -3.96
C LEU A 106 2.07 -10.71 -4.46
N CYS A 107 2.16 -9.38 -4.53
CA CYS A 107 1.08 -8.51 -4.99
C CYS A 107 0.51 -8.93 -6.37
N PRO A 108 1.34 -9.25 -7.40
CA PRO A 108 0.81 -9.69 -8.70
C PRO A 108 -0.01 -10.99 -8.60
N ALA A 109 0.44 -11.95 -7.81
CA ALA A 109 -0.26 -13.21 -7.62
C ALA A 109 -1.62 -13.00 -6.94
N TRP A 110 -1.69 -12.10 -5.95
CA TRP A 110 -2.94 -11.69 -5.33
C TRP A 110 -3.91 -10.99 -6.31
N ALA A 111 -3.38 -10.13 -7.18
CA ALA A 111 -4.20 -9.49 -8.22
C ALA A 111 -4.81 -10.52 -9.18
N ASP A 112 -4.04 -11.53 -9.60
CA ASP A 112 -4.54 -12.60 -10.46
C ASP A 112 -5.61 -13.46 -9.77
N ILE A 113 -5.43 -13.75 -8.48
CA ILE A 113 -6.41 -14.47 -7.66
C ILE A 113 -7.73 -13.69 -7.58
N VAL A 114 -7.66 -12.39 -7.30
CA VAL A 114 -8.85 -11.52 -7.26
C VAL A 114 -9.53 -11.46 -8.62
N ARG A 115 -8.77 -11.33 -9.71
CA ARG A 115 -9.31 -11.32 -11.08
C ARG A 115 -9.96 -12.65 -11.45
N ALA A 116 -9.37 -13.78 -11.06
CA ALA A 116 -9.92 -15.12 -11.32
C ALA A 116 -11.23 -15.36 -10.55
N SER A 117 -11.37 -14.74 -9.37
CA SER A 117 -12.50 -14.96 -8.46
C SER A 117 -13.68 -14.02 -8.71
N LEU A 118 -13.49 -12.99 -9.54
CA LEU A 118 -14.53 -12.08 -10.00
C LEU A 118 -14.77 -12.30 -11.51
N PRO A 119 -15.66 -13.25 -11.90
CA PRO A 119 -15.89 -13.59 -13.31
C PRO A 119 -16.31 -12.41 -14.20
N GLY A 120 -16.74 -11.28 -13.63
CA GLY A 120 -17.09 -10.04 -14.35
C GLY A 120 -15.95 -9.05 -14.63
N LEU A 121 -14.73 -9.29 -14.13
CA LEU A 121 -13.59 -8.36 -14.25
C LEU A 121 -12.63 -8.68 -15.41
N ARG A 122 -12.96 -9.67 -16.24
CA ARG A 122 -12.28 -9.90 -17.53
C ARG A 122 -12.82 -8.88 -18.55
N ARG A 123 -12.26 -7.68 -18.58
CA ARG A 123 -12.35 -6.78 -19.74
C ARG A 123 -10.97 -6.44 -20.22
#